data_AF-A0A9Q0C069-F1
#
_entry.id   AF-A0A9Q0C069-F1
#
_cell.length_a   1.000
_cell.length_b   1.000
_cell.length_c   1.000
_cell.angle_alpha   90.00
_cell.angle_beta   90.00
_cell.angle_gamma   90.00
#
_symmetry.space_group_name_H-M   'P 1'
#
loop_
_entity.id
_entity.type
_entity.pdbx_description
1 polymer ?
#
loop_
_entity_poly.entity_id
_entity_poly.type
_entity_poly.pdbx_seq_one_letter_code
_entity_poly.pdbx_strand_id
1 'polypeptide(L)'
;MLQQNGVPFDNTFTTSVKIFKSNTDSCYFKSWGYPKFAKRCEFEASEYLKDDIFTIKCTVTVWKGTNLQTTTPYGIVVPPSNLNQHFVHLLEKEDDADVTFAVKGDKFKAHRCVLAARSAVFNAELFDCMKEKRRKTIAVEDIDAPVFKAMLYFIYSDSLPDFEENSDANVGEKKDVILMAQHLLVAADRYDLERLKLMCEDFLWKTLNVSTAVTLVSTLILAEQHNCNQLKAECLRFMRSPENFKTVALTDKFDALKTDFRSILKEM
;
A
#
# COMPACT_ATOMS: atom_id res chain seq x y z
N MET A 1 0.97 -1.57 -30.72
CA MET A 1 0.78 -1.80 -32.17
C MET A 1 -0.70 -2.06 -32.42
N LEU A 2 -1.28 -1.45 -33.44
CA LEU A 2 -2.66 -1.74 -33.87
C LEU A 2 -2.67 -3.08 -34.61
N GLN A 3 -3.60 -3.98 -34.27
CA GLN A 3 -3.92 -5.13 -35.11
C GLN A 3 -4.85 -4.70 -36.24
N GLN A 4 -4.71 -5.39 -37.36
CA GLN A 4 -5.22 -5.07 -38.69
C GLN A 4 -6.76 -5.08 -38.85
N ASN A 5 -7.52 -5.38 -37.78
CA ASN A 5 -8.97 -5.62 -37.87
C ASN A 5 -9.85 -4.67 -37.04
N GLY A 6 -9.31 -3.59 -36.48
CA GLY A 6 -10.13 -2.43 -36.07
C GLY A 6 -11.19 -2.64 -34.97
N VAL A 7 -11.19 -3.75 -34.23
CA VAL A 7 -12.11 -3.96 -33.10
C VAL A 7 -11.40 -3.59 -31.79
N PRO A 8 -11.89 -2.60 -31.02
CA PRO A 8 -11.37 -2.28 -29.69
C PRO A 8 -11.71 -3.39 -28.68
N PHE A 9 -10.83 -3.62 -27.70
CA PHE A 9 -11.18 -4.37 -26.51
C PHE A 9 -12.27 -3.62 -25.74
N ASP A 10 -13.36 -4.31 -25.41
CA ASP A 10 -14.57 -3.77 -24.80
C ASP A 10 -14.41 -3.59 -23.27
N ASN A 11 -13.51 -2.69 -22.88
CA ASN A 11 -13.37 -2.20 -21.50
C ASN A 11 -12.99 -0.72 -21.55
N THR A 12 -13.95 0.12 -21.97
CA THR A 12 -13.74 1.57 -22.05
C THR A 12 -14.23 2.23 -20.77
N PHE A 13 -13.30 2.57 -19.87
CA PHE A 13 -13.60 3.50 -18.78
C PHE A 13 -13.51 4.94 -19.31
N THR A 14 -14.64 5.65 -19.35
CA THR A 14 -14.64 7.08 -19.67
C THR A 14 -14.46 7.87 -18.37
N THR A 15 -13.26 8.38 -18.13
CA THR A 15 -13.06 9.43 -17.12
C THR A 15 -13.37 10.79 -17.74
N SER A 16 -14.03 11.63 -16.95
CA SER A 16 -14.46 12.99 -17.27
C SER A 16 -13.33 13.87 -17.82
N VAL A 17 -13.72 14.85 -18.64
CA VAL A 17 -12.83 15.86 -19.23
C VAL A 17 -12.10 16.60 -18.11
N LYS A 18 -10.78 16.41 -18.00
CA LYS A 18 -9.90 17.23 -17.15
C LYS A 18 -9.26 18.32 -18.00
N ILE A 19 -9.57 19.58 -17.68
CA ILE A 19 -8.91 20.75 -18.25
C ILE A 19 -7.63 20.99 -17.45
N PHE A 20 -6.47 20.74 -18.06
CA PHE A 20 -5.18 21.03 -17.46
C PHE A 20 -4.77 22.47 -17.80
N LYS A 21 -4.57 23.32 -16.78
CA LYS A 21 -3.93 24.63 -16.97
C LYS A 21 -2.42 24.45 -17.02
N SER A 22 -1.78 25.02 -18.05
CA SER A 22 -0.32 25.00 -18.21
C SER A 22 0.34 25.79 -17.08
N ASN A 23 1.06 25.11 -16.18
CA ASN A 23 1.92 25.74 -15.18
C ASN A 23 3.33 25.81 -15.77
N THR A 24 3.82 27.02 -16.06
CA THR A 24 5.09 27.26 -16.75
C THR A 24 6.27 27.40 -15.79
N ASP A 25 6.41 26.49 -14.82
CA ASP A 25 7.59 26.42 -13.97
C ASP A 25 8.29 25.06 -14.09
N SER A 26 9.22 25.02 -15.04
CA SER A 26 10.47 24.23 -15.06
C SER A 26 10.48 22.85 -14.37
N CYS A 27 10.40 21.79 -15.17
CA CYS A 27 11.43 20.74 -15.23
C CYS A 27 11.15 19.79 -16.42
N TYR A 28 12.22 19.25 -16.99
CA TYR A 28 12.31 18.44 -18.22
C TYR A 28 11.28 17.30 -18.32
N PHE A 29 10.04 17.59 -18.72
CA PHE A 29 9.14 16.56 -19.20
C PHE A 29 9.63 16.12 -20.58
N LYS A 30 10.07 14.86 -20.72
CA LYS A 30 10.03 14.15 -21.99
C LYS A 30 8.55 14.10 -22.40
N SER A 31 8.08 15.11 -23.10
CA SER A 31 6.75 15.12 -23.68
C SER A 31 6.75 14.17 -24.89
N TRP A 32 5.67 13.41 -25.03
CA TRP A 32 5.46 12.50 -26.15
C TRP A 32 4.32 13.08 -26.97
N GLY A 33 4.52 13.19 -28.27
CA GLY A 33 3.52 13.75 -29.18
C GLY A 33 4.08 13.93 -30.58
N TYR A 34 3.24 14.40 -31.49
CA TYR A 34 3.66 14.74 -32.85
C TYR A 34 3.99 16.23 -32.90
N PRO A 35 5.27 16.64 -32.99
CA PRO A 35 5.65 18.05 -33.02
C PRO A 35 5.10 18.80 -34.24
N LYS A 36 4.65 18.07 -35.26
CA LYS A 36 3.94 18.59 -36.45
C LYS A 36 2.61 17.86 -36.63
N PHE A 37 1.69 18.06 -35.69
CA PHE A 37 0.40 17.38 -35.67
C PHE A 37 -0.52 17.77 -36.84
N ALA A 38 -0.59 19.05 -37.19
CA ALA A 38 -1.36 19.55 -38.33
C ALA A 38 -0.71 20.81 -38.90
N LYS A 39 -0.87 21.06 -40.20
CA LYS A 39 -0.50 22.35 -40.78
C LYS A 39 -1.56 23.39 -40.43
N ARG A 40 -1.09 24.56 -39.98
CA ARG A 40 -1.97 25.66 -39.55
C ARG A 40 -3.02 26.04 -40.60
N CYS A 41 -2.62 26.22 -41.86
CA CYS A 41 -3.53 26.60 -42.94
C CYS A 41 -4.61 25.56 -43.24
N GLU A 42 -4.29 24.27 -43.12
CA GLU A 42 -5.24 23.18 -43.31
C GLU A 42 -6.19 23.05 -42.10
N PHE A 43 -5.68 23.33 -40.90
CA PHE A 43 -6.45 23.30 -39.65
C PHE A 43 -7.44 24.45 -39.55
N GLU A 44 -7.00 25.69 -39.85
CA GLU A 44 -7.86 26.88 -39.85
C GLU A 44 -8.96 26.80 -40.93
N ALA A 45 -8.72 26.07 -42.02
CA ALA A 45 -9.71 25.83 -43.07
C ALA A 45 -10.63 24.62 -42.79
N SER A 46 -10.38 23.87 -41.72
CA SER A 46 -11.12 22.64 -41.40
C SER A 46 -12.39 22.91 -40.60
N GLU A 47 -13.31 21.95 -40.61
CA GLU A 47 -14.51 21.97 -39.76
C GLU A 47 -14.23 21.78 -38.26
N TYR A 48 -12.97 21.52 -37.88
CA TYR A 48 -12.57 21.24 -36.50
C TYR A 48 -12.30 22.51 -35.68
N LEU A 49 -12.16 23.67 -36.33
CA LEU A 49 -12.06 24.99 -35.70
C LEU A 49 -13.38 25.74 -35.93
N LYS A 50 -14.16 25.91 -34.87
CA LYS A 50 -15.44 26.65 -34.90
C LYS A 50 -15.38 27.74 -33.85
N ASP A 51 -15.65 28.98 -34.25
CA ASP A 51 -15.65 30.14 -33.36
C ASP A 51 -14.34 30.29 -32.55
N ASP A 52 -13.20 30.06 -33.20
CA ASP A 52 -11.86 30.07 -32.60
C ASP A 52 -11.65 29.01 -31.49
N ILE A 53 -12.52 28.00 -31.46
CA ILE A 53 -12.49 26.89 -30.50
C ILE A 53 -12.27 25.57 -31.26
N PHE A 54 -11.39 24.74 -30.72
CA PHE A 54 -11.21 23.37 -31.16
C PHE A 54 -11.05 22.43 -29.96
N THR A 55 -11.33 21.15 -30.16
CA THR A 55 -11.24 20.14 -29.10
C THR A 55 -10.23 19.07 -29.49
N ILE A 56 -9.24 18.83 -28.62
CA ILE A 56 -8.33 17.70 -28.75
C ILE A 56 -8.87 16.54 -27.92
N LYS A 57 -9.18 15.41 -28.57
CA LYS A 57 -9.46 14.14 -27.90
C LYS A 57 -8.20 13.30 -27.88
N CYS A 58 -7.67 13.01 -26.69
CA CYS A 58 -6.56 12.09 -26.51
C CYS A 58 -7.07 10.80 -25.85
N THR A 59 -6.76 9.65 -26.45
CA THR A 59 -6.99 8.34 -25.84
C THR A 59 -5.64 7.75 -25.46
N VAL A 60 -5.42 7.55 -24.16
CA VAL A 60 -4.19 6.97 -23.63
C VAL A 60 -4.48 5.54 -23.22
N THR A 61 -3.77 4.59 -23.84
CA THR A 61 -3.78 3.19 -23.41
C THR A 61 -2.54 2.94 -22.57
N VAL A 62 -2.74 2.73 -21.27
CA VAL A 62 -1.64 2.36 -20.36
C VAL A 62 -1.50 0.85 -20.36
N TRP A 63 -0.38 0.37 -20.89
CA TRP A 63 -0.02 -1.03 -20.81
C TRP A 63 0.68 -1.25 -19.48
N LYS A 64 0.00 -1.86 -18.51
CA LYS A 64 0.72 -2.47 -17.39
C LYS A 64 1.46 -3.67 -17.97
N GLY A 65 2.78 -3.59 -18.03
CA GLY A 65 3.58 -4.77 -18.26
C GLY A 65 3.28 -5.75 -17.14
N THR A 66 2.49 -6.79 -17.42
CA THR A 66 2.66 -8.01 -16.67
C THR A 66 4.11 -8.41 -16.90
N ASN A 67 4.82 -8.80 -15.84
CA ASN A 67 6.11 -9.44 -15.99
C ASN A 67 5.88 -10.71 -16.81
N LEU A 68 5.89 -10.58 -18.14
CA LEU A 68 5.89 -11.68 -19.07
C LEU A 68 7.22 -12.37 -18.77
N GLN A 69 7.15 -13.43 -17.96
CA GLN A 69 8.14 -14.48 -18.00
C GLN A 69 8.38 -14.73 -19.48
N THR A 70 9.64 -14.59 -19.87
CA THR A 70 10.14 -14.75 -21.23
C THR A 70 9.72 -16.12 -21.74
N THR A 71 8.54 -16.19 -22.34
CA THR A 71 8.03 -17.38 -23.03
C THR A 71 8.78 -17.43 -24.34
N THR A 72 9.99 -17.96 -24.25
CA THR A 72 10.68 -18.51 -25.40
C THR A 72 9.75 -19.60 -25.98
N PRO A 73 9.47 -19.61 -27.29
CA PRO A 73 8.57 -20.61 -27.90
C PRO A 73 9.09 -22.04 -27.81
N TYR A 74 10.34 -22.20 -27.35
CA TYR A 74 11.02 -23.44 -27.07
C TYR A 74 11.70 -23.32 -25.71
N GLY A 75 11.06 -23.84 -24.66
CA GLY A 75 11.60 -23.82 -23.31
C GLY A 75 10.78 -24.67 -22.36
N ILE A 76 11.46 -25.39 -21.47
CA ILE A 76 10.82 -26.08 -20.34
C ILE A 76 10.13 -25.01 -19.49
N VAL A 77 8.82 -25.13 -19.31
CA VAL A 77 8.05 -24.22 -18.46
C VAL A 77 8.39 -24.54 -17.01
N VAL A 78 9.09 -23.61 -16.35
CA VAL A 78 9.37 -23.71 -14.91
C VAL A 78 8.17 -23.15 -14.15
N PRO A 79 7.51 -23.93 -13.28
CA PRO A 79 6.42 -23.41 -12.49
C PRO A 79 6.90 -22.31 -11.52
N PRO A 80 6.05 -21.34 -11.15
CA PRO A 80 6.40 -20.34 -10.15
C PRO A 80 6.73 -21.01 -8.80
N SER A 81 7.53 -20.32 -7.98
CA SER A 81 7.85 -20.78 -6.62
C SER A 81 6.58 -20.90 -5.78
N ASN A 82 6.44 -22.02 -5.07
CA ASN A 82 5.37 -22.29 -4.10
C ASN A 82 5.93 -22.44 -2.67
N LEU A 83 7.16 -21.97 -2.43
CA LEU A 83 7.82 -22.09 -1.13
C LEU A 83 7.02 -21.42 -0.01
N ASN A 84 6.47 -20.23 -0.28
CA ASN A 84 5.62 -19.50 0.66
C ASN A 84 4.38 -20.33 1.06
N GLN A 85 3.74 -21.02 0.10
CA GLN A 85 2.58 -21.87 0.37
C GLN A 85 2.95 -23.06 1.26
N HIS A 86 4.13 -23.66 1.06
CA HIS A 86 4.60 -24.75 1.92
C HIS A 86 4.85 -24.28 3.37
N PHE A 87 5.39 -23.08 3.57
CA PHE A 87 5.56 -22.51 4.91
C PHE A 87 4.23 -22.10 5.55
N VAL A 88 3.28 -21.55 4.78
CA VAL A 88 1.92 -21.29 5.29
C VAL A 88 1.26 -22.59 5.75
N HIS A 89 1.36 -23.64 4.95
CA HIS A 89 0.84 -24.97 5.31
C HIS A 89 1.50 -25.54 6.57
N LEU A 90 2.81 -25.30 6.76
CA LEU A 90 3.51 -25.66 7.99
C LEU A 90 2.96 -24.91 9.21
N LEU A 91 2.65 -23.62 9.08
CA LEU A 91 2.00 -22.83 10.13
C LEU A 91 0.60 -23.36 10.46
N GLU A 92 -0.20 -23.68 9.45
CA GLU A 92 -1.60 -24.14 9.61
C GLU A 92 -1.70 -25.53 10.23
N LYS A 93 -0.80 -26.45 9.85
CA LYS A 93 -0.78 -27.80 10.41
C LYS A 93 -0.26 -27.86 11.84
N GLU A 94 0.59 -26.90 12.22
CA GLU A 94 1.27 -26.87 13.52
C GLU A 94 2.17 -28.10 13.79
N ASP A 95 2.56 -28.83 12.74
CA ASP A 95 3.42 -30.02 12.81
C ASP A 95 4.79 -29.61 13.37
N ASP A 96 5.25 -30.27 14.45
CA ASP A 96 6.52 -29.98 15.13
C ASP A 96 6.70 -28.55 15.67
N ALA A 97 5.60 -27.82 15.88
CA ALA A 97 5.65 -26.50 16.50
C ALA A 97 6.26 -26.56 17.92
N ASP A 98 7.33 -25.79 18.13
CA ASP A 98 8.18 -25.82 19.32
C ASP A 98 8.01 -24.58 20.23
N VAL A 99 7.09 -23.68 19.86
CA VAL A 99 6.65 -22.54 20.68
C VAL A 99 5.15 -22.27 20.50
N THR A 100 4.53 -21.73 21.54
CA THR A 100 3.13 -21.28 21.55
C THR A 100 3.08 -19.84 22.06
N PHE A 101 2.33 -18.98 21.39
CA PHE A 101 2.05 -17.62 21.85
C PHE A 101 0.63 -17.54 22.40
N ALA A 102 0.48 -17.00 23.61
CA ALA A 102 -0.80 -16.69 24.22
C ALA A 102 -1.10 -15.20 24.02
N VAL A 103 -2.12 -14.88 23.21
CA VAL A 103 -2.44 -13.51 22.79
C VAL A 103 -3.90 -13.22 23.09
N LYS A 104 -4.16 -12.41 24.11
CA LYS A 104 -5.52 -12.04 24.57
C LYS A 104 -6.50 -13.22 24.73
N GLY A 105 -5.99 -14.39 25.13
CA GLY A 105 -6.78 -15.62 25.33
C GLY A 105 -6.64 -16.65 24.21
N ASP A 106 -6.24 -16.22 23.00
CA ASP A 106 -5.97 -17.10 21.88
C ASP A 106 -4.58 -17.72 21.96
N LYS A 107 -4.42 -18.92 21.37
CA LYS A 107 -3.14 -19.63 21.33
C LYS A 107 -2.72 -19.85 19.89
N PHE A 108 -1.48 -19.48 19.59
CA PHE A 108 -0.88 -19.63 18.27
C PHE A 108 0.37 -20.48 18.38
N LYS A 109 0.39 -21.66 17.76
CA LYS A 109 1.60 -22.47 17.68
C LYS A 109 2.46 -22.02 16.51
N ALA A 110 3.79 -22.07 16.68
CA ALA A 110 4.75 -21.65 15.67
C ALA A 110 6.11 -22.35 15.86
N HIS A 111 7.04 -22.03 14.96
CA HIS A 111 8.37 -22.61 14.87
C HIS A 111 9.42 -21.55 15.16
N ARG A 112 10.23 -21.74 16.21
CA ARG A 112 11.23 -20.77 16.66
C ARG A 112 12.23 -20.42 15.57
N CYS A 113 12.67 -21.42 14.80
CA CYS A 113 13.65 -21.22 13.73
C CYS A 113 13.13 -20.30 12.62
N VAL A 114 11.85 -20.44 12.23
CA VAL A 114 11.23 -19.59 11.20
C VAL A 114 11.09 -18.16 11.72
N LEU A 115 10.59 -18.00 12.95
CA LEU A 115 10.44 -16.68 13.58
C LEU A 115 11.79 -15.95 13.73
N ALA A 116 12.81 -16.63 14.24
CA ALA A 116 14.14 -16.08 14.44
C ALA A 116 14.85 -15.74 13.13
N ALA A 117 14.64 -16.53 12.07
CA ALA A 117 15.20 -16.22 10.75
C ALA A 117 14.58 -14.96 10.12
N ARG A 118 13.37 -14.56 10.56
CA ARG A 118 12.57 -13.52 9.92
C ARG A 118 12.47 -12.23 10.75
N SER A 119 12.80 -12.28 12.03
CA SER A 119 12.75 -11.15 12.96
C SER A 119 13.92 -11.21 13.94
N ALA A 120 14.74 -10.17 13.96
CA ALA A 120 15.85 -10.04 14.91
C ALA A 120 15.33 -10.00 16.36
N VAL A 121 14.15 -9.42 16.58
CA VAL A 121 13.48 -9.36 17.89
C VAL A 121 13.09 -10.77 18.35
N PHE A 122 12.44 -11.57 17.50
CA PHE A 122 12.15 -12.96 17.85
C PHE A 122 13.42 -13.79 18.00
N ASN A 123 14.46 -13.55 17.21
CA ASN A 123 15.74 -14.24 17.37
C ASN A 123 16.33 -13.99 18.76
N ALA A 124 16.39 -12.73 19.19
CA ALA A 124 16.83 -12.38 20.53
C ALA A 124 15.89 -12.98 21.60
N GLU A 125 14.58 -12.76 21.50
CA GLU A 125 13.62 -13.23 22.51
C GLU A 125 13.60 -14.76 22.67
N LEU A 126 13.81 -15.51 21.58
CA LEU A 126 13.75 -16.97 21.58
C LEU A 126 15.12 -17.64 21.78
N PHE A 127 16.23 -16.98 21.51
CA PHE A 127 17.56 -17.60 21.58
C PHE A 127 18.57 -16.87 22.45
N ASP A 128 18.19 -15.78 23.13
CA ASP A 128 19.09 -15.11 24.08
C ASP A 128 19.38 -16.01 25.30
N CYS A 129 20.67 -16.15 25.61
CA CYS A 129 21.22 -17.18 26.49
C CYS A 129 20.93 -16.92 27.99
N MET A 130 20.42 -15.73 28.33
CA MET A 130 20.39 -15.22 29.70
C MET A 130 19.01 -15.30 30.36
N LYS A 131 17.92 -15.51 29.61
CA LYS A 131 16.56 -15.56 30.15
C LYS A 131 15.84 -16.83 29.71
N GLU A 132 15.86 -17.78 30.65
CA GLU A 132 14.84 -18.82 30.83
C GLU A 132 14.77 -19.95 29.79
N LYS A 133 15.19 -21.13 30.26
CA LYS A 133 14.77 -22.48 29.82
C LYS A 133 13.54 -22.47 28.90
N ARG A 134 13.74 -22.79 27.61
CA ARG A 134 12.73 -23.24 26.62
C ARG A 134 11.28 -23.05 27.08
N ARG A 135 10.83 -21.81 27.28
CA ARG A 135 9.43 -21.55 27.59
C ARG A 135 8.64 -21.99 26.36
N LYS A 136 7.80 -23.00 26.54
CA LYS A 136 6.91 -23.48 25.47
C LYS A 136 5.82 -22.46 25.17
N THR A 137 5.48 -21.60 26.14
CA THR A 137 4.43 -20.60 25.98
C THR A 137 4.94 -19.19 26.29
N ILE A 138 4.71 -18.24 25.39
CA ILE A 138 5.09 -16.82 25.51
C ILE A 138 3.82 -15.97 25.48
N ALA A 139 3.66 -15.04 26.42
CA ALA A 139 2.50 -14.15 26.45
C ALA A 139 2.78 -12.91 25.59
N VAL A 140 1.81 -12.51 24.77
CA VAL A 140 1.82 -11.24 24.01
C VAL A 140 0.60 -10.44 24.41
N GLU A 141 0.83 -9.34 25.14
CA GLU A 141 -0.26 -8.53 25.73
C GLU A 141 -0.61 -7.31 24.86
N ASP A 142 0.37 -6.78 24.13
CA ASP A 142 0.27 -5.50 23.44
C ASP A 142 -0.25 -5.59 21.99
N ILE A 143 -0.59 -6.79 21.52
CA ILE A 143 -1.08 -7.03 20.16
C ILE A 143 -2.42 -7.75 20.21
N ASP A 144 -3.36 -7.32 19.37
CA ASP A 144 -4.63 -8.03 19.18
C ASP A 144 -4.43 -9.36 18.45
N ALA A 145 -5.15 -10.40 18.84
CA ALA A 145 -5.01 -11.73 18.24
C ALA A 145 -5.15 -11.76 16.70
N PRO A 146 -6.08 -11.02 16.06
CA PRO A 146 -6.13 -10.94 14.60
C PRO A 146 -4.89 -10.31 13.96
N VAL A 147 -4.31 -9.30 14.60
CA VAL A 147 -3.08 -8.61 14.15
C VAL A 147 -1.88 -9.55 14.29
N PHE A 148 -1.79 -10.27 15.41
CA PHE A 148 -0.73 -11.25 15.62
C PHE A 148 -0.83 -12.40 14.60
N LYS A 149 -2.04 -12.87 14.30
CA LYS A 149 -2.28 -13.87 13.25
C LYS A 149 -1.82 -13.39 11.88
N ALA A 150 -2.15 -12.15 11.51
CA ALA A 150 -1.70 -11.52 10.27
C ALA A 150 -0.17 -11.40 10.20
N MET A 151 0.47 -11.01 11.31
CA MET A 151 1.92 -10.93 11.42
C MET A 151 2.58 -12.32 11.27
N LEU A 152 2.04 -13.35 11.92
CA LEU A 152 2.52 -14.73 11.74
C LEU A 152 2.36 -15.18 10.29
N TYR A 153 1.21 -14.93 9.68
CA TYR A 153 1.01 -15.26 8.26
C TYR A 153 2.08 -14.62 7.38
N PHE A 154 2.39 -13.32 7.59
CA PHE A 154 3.46 -12.65 6.86
C PHE A 154 4.84 -13.29 7.09
N ILE A 155 5.16 -13.66 8.33
CA ILE A 155 6.47 -14.27 8.65
C ILE A 155 6.71 -15.54 7.83
N TYR A 156 5.68 -16.35 7.61
CA TYR A 156 5.76 -17.61 6.85
C TYR A 156 5.57 -17.43 5.34
N SER A 157 4.77 -16.46 4.90
CA SER A 157 4.39 -16.30 3.49
C SER A 157 5.12 -15.19 2.74
N ASP A 158 5.75 -14.24 3.47
CA ASP A 158 6.23 -12.96 2.97
C ASP A 158 5.15 -12.15 2.21
N SER A 159 3.88 -12.38 2.53
CA SER A 159 2.73 -11.76 1.87
C SER A 159 1.83 -11.10 2.93
N LEU A 160 1.18 -9.99 2.55
CA LEU A 160 0.12 -9.44 3.37
C LEU A 160 -1.09 -10.39 3.35
N PRO A 161 -1.87 -10.47 4.44
CA PRO A 161 -3.20 -11.06 4.37
C PRO A 161 -4.03 -10.34 3.29
N ASP A 162 -4.99 -11.03 2.70
CA ASP A 162 -5.87 -10.46 1.68
C ASP A 162 -6.74 -9.35 2.26
N PHE A 163 -6.20 -8.13 2.29
CA PHE A 163 -6.91 -6.89 2.62
C PHE A 163 -7.83 -6.44 1.47
N GLU A 164 -7.70 -7.05 0.29
CA GLU A 164 -8.26 -6.57 -0.98
C GLU A 164 -9.48 -7.36 -1.50
N GLU A 165 -9.82 -8.53 -0.96
CA GLU A 165 -10.86 -9.39 -1.58
C GLU A 165 -12.32 -8.90 -1.46
N ASN A 166 -12.59 -7.79 -0.77
CA ASN A 166 -13.93 -7.20 -0.72
C ASN A 166 -13.93 -5.81 -1.38
N SER A 167 -13.77 -5.74 -2.70
CA SER A 167 -13.96 -4.50 -3.46
C SER A 167 -15.42 -4.00 -3.48
N ASP A 168 -16.36 -4.83 -3.00
CA ASP A 168 -17.76 -4.48 -2.71
C ASP A 168 -18.02 -4.21 -1.21
N ALA A 169 -16.96 -4.09 -0.39
CA ALA A 169 -17.05 -3.83 1.03
C ALA A 169 -17.78 -2.52 1.33
N ASN A 170 -18.78 -2.60 2.22
CA ASN A 170 -19.44 -1.41 2.77
C ASN A 170 -18.42 -0.51 3.49
N VAL A 171 -18.75 0.78 3.67
CA VAL A 171 -17.87 1.79 4.31
C VAL A 171 -17.34 1.34 5.69
N GLY A 172 -18.11 0.52 6.43
CA GLY A 172 -17.70 -0.07 7.71
C GLY A 172 -16.53 -1.05 7.59
N GLU A 173 -16.63 -2.02 6.68
CA GLU A 173 -15.60 -3.06 6.46
C GLU A 173 -14.27 -2.43 6.00
N LYS A 174 -14.33 -1.38 5.19
CA LYS A 174 -13.12 -0.66 4.75
C LYS A 174 -12.38 0.03 5.91
N LYS A 175 -13.12 0.54 6.91
CA LYS A 175 -12.51 1.17 8.10
C LYS A 175 -11.79 0.13 8.96
N ASP A 176 -12.36 -1.06 9.09
CA ASP A 176 -11.76 -2.15 9.87
C ASP A 176 -10.47 -2.66 9.22
N VAL A 177 -10.42 -2.74 7.89
CA VAL A 177 -9.19 -3.08 7.15
C VAL A 177 -8.10 -2.01 7.36
N ILE A 178 -8.46 -0.73 7.33
CA ILE A 178 -7.50 0.37 7.61
C ILE A 178 -6.97 0.26 9.05
N LEU A 179 -7.84 0.02 10.02
CA LEU A 179 -7.44 -0.14 11.42
C LEU A 179 -6.52 -1.36 11.60
N MET A 180 -6.83 -2.47 10.92
CA MET A 180 -5.98 -3.66 10.91
C MET A 180 -4.59 -3.35 10.34
N ALA A 181 -4.51 -2.65 9.21
CA ALA A 181 -3.24 -2.25 8.61
C ALA A 181 -2.42 -1.31 9.52
N GLN A 182 -3.10 -0.39 10.21
CA GLN A 182 -2.47 0.48 11.21
C GLN A 182 -1.89 -0.35 12.37
N HIS A 183 -2.66 -1.24 12.98
CA HIS A 183 -2.18 -2.09 14.08
C HIS A 183 -1.07 -3.04 13.61
N LEU A 184 -1.15 -3.55 12.37
CA LEU A 184 -0.13 -4.40 11.80
C LEU A 184 1.18 -3.65 11.53
N LEU A 185 1.11 -2.36 11.14
CA LEU A 185 2.30 -1.51 11.03
C LEU A 185 3.00 -1.34 12.38
N VAL A 186 2.24 -1.08 13.46
CA VAL A 186 2.77 -1.00 14.83
C VAL A 186 3.45 -2.30 15.23
N ALA A 187 2.82 -3.44 14.95
CA ALA A 187 3.38 -4.76 15.22
C ALA A 187 4.66 -5.02 14.40
N ALA A 188 4.65 -4.65 13.12
CA ALA A 188 5.80 -4.82 12.23
C ALA A 188 7.02 -4.03 12.71
N ASP A 189 6.83 -2.79 13.13
CA ASP A 189 7.88 -1.95 13.72
C ASP A 189 8.43 -2.57 15.01
N ARG A 190 7.54 -3.04 15.90
CA ARG A 190 7.93 -3.67 17.17
C ARG A 190 8.76 -4.93 17.00
N TYR A 191 8.45 -5.75 15.99
CA TYR A 191 9.13 -7.02 15.73
C TYR A 191 10.21 -6.92 14.64
N ASP A 192 10.59 -5.71 14.23
CA ASP A 192 11.64 -5.46 13.23
C ASP A 192 11.38 -6.18 11.90
N LEU A 193 10.13 -6.08 11.41
CA LEU A 193 9.66 -6.65 10.15
C LEU A 193 9.57 -5.54 9.09
N GLU A 194 10.71 -4.98 8.68
CA GLU A 194 10.79 -3.79 7.84
C GLU A 194 9.98 -3.89 6.53
N ARG A 195 10.04 -5.05 5.84
CA ARG A 195 9.27 -5.25 4.61
C ARG A 195 7.76 -5.22 4.87
N LEU A 196 7.29 -5.80 5.98
CA LEU A 196 5.87 -5.75 6.36
C LEU A 196 5.45 -4.31 6.66
N LYS A 197 6.28 -3.57 7.40
CA LYS A 197 6.06 -2.17 7.73
C LYS A 197 5.87 -1.33 6.46
N LEU A 198 6.77 -1.45 5.49
CA LEU A 198 6.67 -0.75 4.20
C LEU A 198 5.44 -1.16 3.38
N MET A 199 5.05 -2.44 3.42
CA MET A 199 3.82 -2.89 2.75
C MET A 199 2.57 -2.26 3.41
N CYS A 200 2.54 -2.15 4.73
CA CYS A 200 1.48 -1.43 5.43
C CYS A 200 1.48 0.07 5.11
N GLU A 201 2.65 0.72 5.01
CA GLU A 201 2.76 2.12 4.59
C GLU A 201 2.17 2.35 3.20
N ASP A 202 2.54 1.53 2.23
CA ASP A 202 2.03 1.61 0.85
C ASP A 202 0.51 1.37 0.78
N PHE A 203 0.00 0.39 1.52
CA PHE A 203 -1.43 0.11 1.61
C PHE A 203 -2.21 1.29 2.22
N LEU A 204 -1.74 1.84 3.34
CA LEU A 204 -2.37 2.97 4.01
C LEU A 204 -2.36 4.20 3.09
N TRP A 205 -1.23 4.49 2.45
CA TRP A 205 -1.11 5.60 1.49
C TRP A 205 -2.09 5.47 0.30
N LYS A 206 -2.17 4.28 -0.31
CA LYS A 206 -3.12 4.04 -1.41
C LYS A 206 -4.57 4.20 -0.97
N THR A 207 -4.88 3.87 0.28
CA THR A 207 -6.23 3.96 0.82
C THR A 207 -6.64 5.39 1.20
N LEU A 208 -5.68 6.25 1.57
CA LEU A 208 -5.92 7.69 1.84
C LEU A 208 -6.49 8.42 0.62
N ASN A 209 -6.15 7.99 -0.59
CA ASN A 209 -6.73 8.55 -1.81
C ASN A 209 -8.25 8.30 -1.94
N VAL A 210 -8.79 7.36 -1.15
CA VAL A 210 -10.19 6.93 -1.22
C VAL A 210 -10.97 7.28 0.07
N SER A 211 -10.31 7.76 1.13
CA SER A 211 -10.90 7.89 2.47
C SER A 211 -10.58 9.21 3.17
N THR A 212 -11.66 9.81 3.68
CA THR A 212 -11.89 10.90 4.65
C THR A 212 -10.68 11.51 5.40
N ALA A 213 -10.72 12.83 5.65
CA ALA A 213 -9.72 13.57 6.44
C ALA A 213 -9.34 12.96 7.81
N VAL A 214 -10.24 12.17 8.43
CA VAL A 214 -10.02 11.51 9.73
C VAL A 214 -8.94 10.42 9.67
N THR A 215 -8.87 9.64 8.58
CA THR A 215 -7.87 8.58 8.41
C THR A 215 -6.49 9.16 8.13
N LEU A 216 -6.42 10.32 7.47
CA LEU A 216 -5.17 11.03 7.21
C LEU A 216 -4.46 11.46 8.51
N VAL A 217 -5.17 12.09 9.44
CA VAL A 217 -4.56 12.54 10.71
C VAL A 217 -4.05 11.36 11.53
N SER A 218 -4.84 10.29 11.65
CA SER A 218 -4.39 9.09 12.37
C SER A 218 -3.19 8.43 11.70
N THR A 219 -3.16 8.38 10.38
CA THR A 219 -2.03 7.80 9.62
C THR A 219 -0.77 8.66 9.76
N LEU A 220 -0.91 10.00 9.80
CA LEU A 220 0.20 10.91 10.02
C LEU A 220 0.79 10.79 11.44
N ILE A 221 -0.06 10.71 12.46
CA ILE A 221 0.37 10.49 13.85
C ILE A 221 1.13 9.16 13.95
N LEU A 222 0.56 8.10 13.39
CA LEU A 222 1.17 6.78 13.40
C LEU A 222 2.50 6.74 12.64
N ALA A 223 2.59 7.46 11.51
CA ALA A 223 3.81 7.58 10.75
C ALA A 223 4.94 8.29 11.53
N GLU A 224 4.60 9.35 12.28
CA GLU A 224 5.56 10.00 13.18
C GLU A 224 6.02 9.05 14.29
N GLN A 225 5.08 8.39 14.98
CA GLN A 225 5.38 7.52 16.13
C GLN A 225 6.29 6.34 15.75
N HIS A 226 6.12 5.80 14.55
CA HIS A 226 6.86 4.63 14.07
C HIS A 226 7.93 4.98 13.03
N ASN A 227 8.37 6.25 12.96
CA ASN A 227 9.44 6.71 12.06
C ASN A 227 9.23 6.33 10.58
N CYS A 228 7.97 6.29 10.12
CA CYS A 228 7.58 6.00 8.74
C CYS A 228 7.74 7.26 7.89
N ASN A 229 8.98 7.61 7.56
CA ASN A 229 9.32 8.90 6.97
C ASN A 229 8.66 9.13 5.59
N GLN A 230 8.52 8.08 4.78
CA GLN A 230 7.91 8.18 3.45
C GLN A 230 6.41 8.45 3.58
N LEU A 231 5.71 7.66 4.40
CA LEU A 231 4.29 7.86 4.68
C LEU A 231 4.02 9.25 5.31
N LYS A 232 4.85 9.71 6.25
CA LYS A 232 4.75 11.04 6.85
C LYS A 232 4.86 12.14 5.79
N ALA A 233 5.88 12.09 4.93
CA ALA A 233 6.12 13.09 3.90
C ALA A 233 4.94 13.18 2.91
N GLU A 234 4.40 12.03 2.51
CA GLU A 234 3.26 11.96 1.61
C GLU A 234 1.96 12.48 2.26
N CYS A 235 1.70 12.14 3.53
CA CYS A 235 0.59 12.70 4.30
C CYS A 235 0.68 14.23 4.42
N LEU A 236 1.86 14.78 4.74
CA LEU A 236 2.09 16.22 4.83
C LEU A 236 1.89 16.90 3.47
N ARG A 237 2.41 16.31 2.39
CA ARG A 237 2.21 16.80 1.03
C ARG A 237 0.73 16.89 0.68
N PHE A 238 -0.07 15.89 1.06
CA PHE A 238 -1.51 15.90 0.84
C PHE A 238 -2.23 16.99 1.65
N MET A 239 -1.80 17.24 2.90
CA MET A 239 -2.39 18.27 3.78
C MET A 239 -2.10 19.71 3.35
N ARG A 240 -1.06 19.96 2.54
CA ARG A 240 -0.72 21.30 2.06
C ARG A 240 -1.78 21.93 1.14
N SER A 241 -2.66 21.13 0.54
CA SER A 241 -3.78 21.68 -0.24
C SER A 241 -4.76 22.40 0.70
N PRO A 242 -5.13 23.68 0.43
CA PRO A 242 -6.02 24.45 1.30
C PRO A 242 -7.39 23.79 1.54
N GLU A 243 -7.88 23.03 0.55
CA GLU A 243 -9.14 22.30 0.65
C GLU A 243 -9.03 21.14 1.64
N ASN A 244 -7.97 20.33 1.49
CA ASN A 244 -7.69 19.20 2.38
C ASN A 244 -7.41 19.66 3.81
N PHE A 245 -6.63 20.74 3.96
CA PHE A 245 -6.33 21.32 5.27
C PHE A 245 -7.61 21.73 6.01
N LYS A 246 -8.54 22.41 5.33
CA LYS A 246 -9.82 22.82 5.92
C LYS A 246 -10.62 21.61 6.40
N THR A 247 -10.73 20.56 5.60
CA THR A 247 -11.46 19.34 5.98
C THR A 247 -10.82 18.65 7.18
N VAL A 248 -9.49 18.60 7.24
CA VAL A 248 -8.72 18.02 8.35
C VAL A 248 -8.84 18.85 9.63
N ALA A 249 -8.73 20.18 9.51
CA ALA A 249 -8.77 21.10 10.64
C ALA A 249 -10.11 21.10 11.40
N LEU A 250 -11.18 20.61 10.77
CA LEU A 250 -12.51 20.46 11.38
C LEU A 250 -12.69 19.13 12.13
N THR A 251 -11.68 18.25 12.16
CA THR A 251 -11.78 16.95 12.84
C THR A 251 -11.24 17.02 14.26
N ASP A 252 -11.91 16.35 15.21
CA ASP A 252 -11.46 16.29 16.61
C ASP A 252 -10.05 15.71 16.77
N LYS A 253 -9.66 14.79 15.87
CA LYS A 253 -8.31 14.21 15.84
C LYS A 253 -7.22 15.24 15.51
N PHE A 254 -7.55 16.32 14.80
CA PHE A 254 -6.62 17.39 14.53
C PHE A 254 -6.32 18.22 15.78
N ASP A 255 -7.25 18.34 16.73
CA ASP A 255 -6.97 18.98 18.00
C ASP A 255 -6.06 18.12 18.91
N ALA A 256 -6.17 16.79 18.82
CA ALA A 256 -5.19 15.88 19.42
C ALA A 256 -3.80 16.05 18.79
N LEU A 257 -3.72 16.18 17.46
CA LEU A 257 -2.46 16.48 16.74
C LEU A 257 -1.81 17.78 17.25
N LYS A 258 -2.60 18.85 17.50
CA LYS A 258 -2.09 20.12 18.04
C LYS A 258 -1.54 20.01 19.46
N THR A 259 -2.07 19.08 20.24
CA THR A 259 -1.69 18.91 21.65
C THR A 259 -0.45 18.03 21.76
N ASP A 260 -0.47 16.88 21.09
CA ASP A 260 0.50 15.80 21.30
C ASP A 260 1.66 15.83 20.29
N PHE A 261 1.46 16.45 19.12
CA PHE A 261 2.43 16.42 18.01
C PHE A 261 2.68 17.81 17.40
N ARG A 262 3.01 18.78 18.26
CA ARG A 262 3.31 20.16 17.83
C ARG A 262 4.48 20.28 16.85
N SER A 263 5.40 19.31 16.83
CA SER A 263 6.50 19.25 15.85
C SER A 263 5.97 19.15 14.42
N ILE A 264 4.97 18.29 14.20
CA ILE A 264 4.36 18.04 12.89
C ILE A 264 3.75 19.33 12.32
N LEU A 265 3.12 20.15 13.18
CA LEU A 265 2.55 21.44 12.75
C LEU A 265 3.57 22.43 12.20
N LYS A 266 4.84 22.32 12.57
CA LYS A 266 5.90 23.19 12.04
C LYS A 266 6.37 22.78 10.65
N GLU A 267 6.07 21.54 10.24
CA GLU A 267 6.46 20.96 8.94
C GLU A 267 5.36 21.11 7.87
N MET A 268 4.17 21.52 8.31
CA MET A 268 3.01 21.86 7.46
C MET A 268 3.21 23.20 6.75
#